data_AF-A0A2G6HFG9-F1
#
_entry.id   AF-A0A2G6HFG9-F1
#
_cell.length_a   1.000
_cell.length_b   1.000
_cell.length_c   1.000
_cell.angle_alpha   90.00
_cell.angle_beta   90.00
_cell.angle_gamma   90.00
#
_symmetry.space_group_name_H-M   'P 1'
#
loop_
_entity.id
_entity.type
_entity.pdbx_description
1 polymer ?
#
loop_
_entity_poly.entity_id
_entity_poly.type
_entity_poly.pdbx_seq_one_letter_code
_entity_poly.pdbx_strand_id
1 'polypeptide(L)' 'EFGIALRCGQLSDDRRKLQILAGGGIMPDSVPEVELNETRAKMTPLLQALDVA' A
#
# COMPACT_ATOMS: atom_id res chain seq x y z
N GLU A 1 18.87 -9.32 -10.54
CA GLU A 1 18.67 -8.31 -9.48
C GLU A 1 17.37 -8.61 -8.74
N PHE A 2 17.24 -8.20 -7.48
CA PHE A 2 16.02 -8.42 -6.67
C PHE A 2 15.49 -7.07 -6.17
N GLY A 3 14.16 -6.90 -6.22
CA GLY A 3 13.46 -5.73 -5.68
C GLY A 3 12.62 -6.10 -4.46
N ILE A 4 12.34 -5.12 -3.61
CA ILE A 4 11.38 -5.29 -2.51
C ILE A 4 9.98 -5.08 -3.11
N ALA A 5 9.08 -6.04 -2.89
CA ALA A 5 7.69 -5.98 -3.36
C ALA A 5 6.85 -4.97 -2.53
N LEU A 6 7.22 -3.69 -2.61
CA LEU A 6 6.48 -2.57 -2.04
C LEU A 6 5.87 -1.73 -3.17
N ARG A 7 4.79 -1.02 -2.87
CA ARG A 7 4.06 -0.18 -3.86
C ARG A 7 3.57 -0.96 -5.07
N CYS A 8 3.28 -2.24 -4.88
CA CYS A 8 2.70 -3.14 -5.87
C CYS A 8 1.42 -3.78 -5.33
N GLY A 9 0.62 -4.36 -6.22
CA GLY A 9 -0.53 -5.19 -5.86
C GLY A 9 -0.30 -6.64 -6.29
N GLN A 10 -0.73 -7.58 -5.46
CA GLN A 10 -0.75 -9.00 -5.81
C GLN A 10 -2.06 -9.34 -6.50
N LEU A 11 -1.97 -9.71 -7.77
CA LEU A 11 -3.13 -10.18 -8.54
C LEU A 11 -3.38 -11.66 -8.20
N SER A 12 -4.65 -12.03 -8.02
CA SER A 12 -5.05 -13.43 -7.86
C SER A 12 -4.83 -14.22 -9.16
N ASP A 13 -4.72 -15.56 -9.06
CA ASP A 13 -4.48 -16.43 -10.22
C ASP A 13 -5.56 -16.28 -11.31
N ASP A 14 -6.82 -16.08 -10.89
CA ASP A 14 -7.96 -15.84 -11.78
C ASP A 14 -8.02 -14.39 -12.33
N ARG A 15 -7.11 -13.52 -11.90
CA ARG A 15 -7.01 -12.10 -12.26
C ARG A 15 -8.26 -11.27 -11.96
N ARG A 16 -9.10 -11.71 -11.02
CA ARG A 16 -10.33 -11.00 -10.64
C ARG A 16 -10.20 -10.17 -9.38
N LYS A 17 -9.13 -10.34 -8.62
CA LYS A 17 -8.88 -9.60 -7.38
C LYS A 17 -7.45 -9.09 -7.35
N LEU A 18 -7.30 -7.84 -6.92
CA LEU A 18 -6.00 -7.22 -6.68
C LEU A 18 -5.90 -6.85 -5.21
N GLN A 19 -4.90 -7.37 -4.52
CA GLN A 19 -4.62 -7.03 -3.13
C GLN A 19 -3.47 -6.03 -3.06
N ILE A 20 -3.76 -4.83 -2.54
CA ILE A 20 -2.77 -3.77 -2.33
C ILE A 20 -2.37 -3.77 -0.85
N LEU A 21 -1.07 -3.72 -0.59
CA LEU A 21 -0.50 -3.72 0.76
C LEU A 21 0.40 -2.51 0.95
N ALA A 22 0.30 -1.88 2.12
CA ALA A 22 1.22 -0.86 2.58
C ALA A 22 1.31 -0.91 4.11
N GLY A 23 2.35 -0.33 4.67
CA GLY A 23 2.54 -0.23 6.12
C GLY A 23 3.23 1.08 6.53
N GLY A 24 3.14 1.39 7.81
CA GLY A 24 3.85 2.47 8.50
C GLY A 24 4.95 1.91 9.39
N GLY A 25 6.01 2.69 9.61
CA GLY A 25 7.10 2.31 10.50
C GLY A 25 6.81 2.82 11.91
N ILE A 26 6.37 1.94 12.81
CA ILE A 26 5.96 2.35 14.15
C ILE A 26 7.16 2.60 15.06
N MET A 27 7.17 3.76 15.72
CA MET A 27 8.18 4.24 16.67
C MET A 27 7.51 4.61 18.02
N PRO A 28 8.29 4.81 19.10
CA PRO A 28 7.72 5.16 20.41
C PRO A 28 6.89 6.44 20.44
N ASP A 29 7.16 7.38 19.54
CA ASP A 29 6.49 8.67 19.38
C ASP A 29 5.54 8.71 18.18
N SER A 30 5.28 7.56 17.53
CA SER A 30 4.32 7.49 16.43
C SER A 30 2.92 7.88 16.89
N VAL A 31 2.29 8.74 16.10
CA VAL A 31 0.89 9.13 16.27
C VAL A 31 0.04 8.23 15.39
N PRO A 32 -0.91 7.44 15.93
CA PRO A 32 -1.69 6.47 15.16
C PRO A 32 -2.37 7.03 13.91
N GLU A 33 -2.93 8.25 14.01
CA GLU A 33 -3.59 8.90 12.88
C GLU A 33 -2.61 9.27 11.77
N VAL A 34 -1.39 9.68 12.14
CA VAL A 34 -0.33 10.05 11.19
C VAL A 34 0.16 8.80 10.44
N GLU A 35 0.41 7.70 11.14
CA GLU A 35 0.88 6.44 10.53
C GLU A 35 -0.18 5.82 9.62
N LEU A 36 -1.47 5.92 10.00
CA LEU A 36 -2.58 5.48 9.16
C LEU A 36 -2.67 6.32 7.88
N ASN A 37 -2.53 7.64 8.00
CA ASN A 37 -2.54 8.54 6.85
C ASN A 37 -1.34 8.30 5.93
N GLU A 38 -0.16 8.06 6.51
CA GLU A 38 1.03 7.65 5.76
C GLU A 38 0.74 6.35 5.00
N THR A 39 0.24 5.32 5.68
CA THR A 39 -0.06 4.02 5.06
C THR A 39 -1.05 4.16 3.89
N ARG A 40 -2.09 4.98 4.03
CA ARG A 40 -3.04 5.29 2.95
C ARG A 40 -2.37 6.03 1.79
N ALA A 41 -1.60 7.08 2.08
CA ALA A 41 -0.84 7.81 1.08
C ALA A 41 0.12 6.89 0.31
N LYS A 42 0.61 5.83 0.97
CA LYS A 42 1.46 4.86 0.30
C LYS A 42 0.74 4.01 -0.75
N MET A 43 -0.56 3.78 -0.57
CA MET A 43 -1.42 3.04 -1.51
C MET A 43 -1.94 3.90 -2.66
N THR A 44 -2.06 5.23 -2.45
CA THR A 44 -2.63 6.18 -3.41
C THR A 44 -2.14 6.03 -4.85
N PRO A 45 -0.84 5.86 -5.15
CA PRO A 45 -0.40 5.72 -6.54
C PRO A 45 -1.03 4.54 -7.29
N LEU A 46 -1.22 3.40 -6.62
CA LEU A 46 -1.87 2.24 -7.23
C LEU A 46 -3.38 2.44 -7.35
N LEU A 47 -4.01 3.03 -6.34
CA LEU A 47 -5.44 3.34 -6.39
C LEU A 47 -5.77 4.32 -7.52
N GLN A 48 -4.91 5.33 -7.73
CA GLN A 48 -5.01 6.28 -8.84
C GLN A 48 -4.78 5.59 -10.19
N ALA A 49 -3.79 4.70 -10.30
CA ALA A 49 -3.55 3.94 -11.53
C ALA A 49 -4.72 3.02 -11.92
N LEU A 50 -5.54 2.62 -10.94
CA LEU A 50 -6.75 1.82 -11.13
C LEU A 50 -8.03 2.65 -11.25
N ASP A 51 -7.94 3.97 -11.12
CA ASP A 51 -9.08 4.90 -11.11
C ASP A 51 -10.12 4.59 -10.01
N VAL A 52 -9.64 4.21 -8.81
CA VAL A 52 -10.48 3.88 -7.63
C VAL A 52 -10.08 4.65 -6.37
N ALA A 53 -9.25 5.69 -6.52
CA ALA A 53 -8.78 6.54 -5.43
C ALA A 53 -9.84 7.52 -4.94
#